data_AF-A0A7C1Q2U4-F1
#
_entry.id   AF-A0A7C1Q2U4-F1
#
_cell.length_a   1.000
_cell.length_b   1.000
_cell.length_c   1.000
_cell.angle_alpha   90.00
_cell.angle_beta   90.00
_cell.angle_gamma   90.00
#
_symmetry.space_group_name_H-M   'P 1'
#
loop_
_entity.id
_entity.type
_entity.pdbx_description
1 polymer ?
#
loop_
_entity_poly.entity_id
_entity_poly.type
_entity_poly.pdbx_seq_one_letter_code
_entity_poly.pdbx_strand_id
1 'polypeptide(L)'
;KLRPRARLPETGSFEHLSRFDVRWGAIPRTVTTYLPDSHGWERKPTQEELTTMKYEKGDLGPWLDVKNAEVQIFHQWNDSLVGLKSLDDETQEVIFSDPAIYPVGSFPRIPITKTYLVWNVREGMHKPGQWYLDMTEGKLVYWPLSGEDISKIRAVVPTTENVIRLENDTNDILIKGLVISCTKSSVESYSPDIFVMNGAISGNGINNCRFIDLTVEYAGGWGFRINGNNIRIEGCEIKETGTSGIGWGGQNVIITNNHVHDVGKIHFSAIGISGGGKDSEISHNEIHAVPYSAVTCIGGKNNIFEGNLFYDYMQILTDGAAIYVGWCNNIIMRGNIARGNPDRIYVQAYYFDAEVESGIIEKNLAINSAWPICLHVIKNCIIRNNVFIDEGSQTLRFLRSVGTIFENNIIIADEITFKAPIPGFFDHQMGWQYDGIGAMPNNILFSRSNKIINTYLEKYSDTRTFPLEPIQGTVFADPKFVDWENGNFNFKPDSPALKMGIEPIDMSKAGRKDLKK
;
A
#
# COMPACT_ATOMS: atom_id res chain seq x y z
N LYS A 1 22.94 12.24 -3.38
CA LYS A 1 21.54 12.75 -3.33
C LYS A 1 20.94 12.61 -4.71
N LEU A 2 19.74 12.01 -4.79
CA LEU A 2 18.98 11.91 -6.03
C LEU A 2 18.54 13.31 -6.48
N ARG A 3 18.69 13.61 -7.77
CA ARG A 3 18.21 14.87 -8.37
C ARG A 3 16.82 14.64 -8.95
N PRO A 4 15.85 15.56 -8.71
CA PRO A 4 14.50 15.40 -9.24
C PRO A 4 14.51 15.41 -10.77
N ARG A 5 13.79 14.46 -11.36
CA ARG A 5 13.55 14.44 -12.81
C ARG A 5 12.55 15.55 -13.18
N ALA A 6 12.61 16.03 -14.42
CA ALA A 6 11.62 16.92 -14.99
C ALA A 6 10.21 16.30 -14.93
N ARG A 7 9.24 17.10 -14.52
CA ARG A 7 7.86 16.69 -14.22
C ARG A 7 6.88 17.78 -14.65
N LEU A 8 5.79 17.39 -15.30
CA LEU A 8 4.65 18.24 -15.60
C LEU A 8 3.33 17.62 -15.08
N PRO A 9 2.41 18.45 -14.53
CA PRO A 9 2.67 19.83 -14.11
C PRO A 9 3.72 19.88 -12.98
N GLU A 10 4.22 21.05 -12.56
CA GLU A 10 5.20 21.11 -11.45
C GLU A 10 4.60 20.52 -10.15
N THR A 11 3.33 20.81 -9.91
CA THR A 11 2.54 20.36 -8.74
C THR A 11 1.16 19.90 -9.18
N GLY A 12 0.55 18.97 -8.45
CA GLY A 12 -0.75 18.39 -8.83
C GLY A 12 -0.63 17.44 -10.02
N SER A 13 -1.71 17.30 -10.79
CA SER A 13 -1.80 16.43 -11.96
C SER A 13 -2.71 17.06 -13.02
N PHE A 14 -2.60 16.58 -14.26
CA PHE A 14 -3.56 16.89 -15.32
C PHE A 14 -4.75 15.92 -15.24
N GLU A 15 -5.88 16.26 -15.87
CA GLU A 15 -7.03 15.36 -16.03
C GLU A 15 -7.11 14.83 -17.47
N HIS A 16 -7.38 13.53 -17.64
CA HIS A 16 -7.58 12.94 -18.96
C HIS A 16 -9.07 12.76 -19.27
N LEU A 17 -9.41 12.78 -20.55
CA LEU A 17 -10.78 12.63 -21.05
C LEU A 17 -11.17 11.18 -21.36
N SER A 18 -10.24 10.23 -21.21
CA SER A 18 -10.49 8.80 -21.41
C SER A 18 -11.54 8.23 -20.47
N ARG A 19 -12.33 7.27 -20.97
CA ARG A 19 -13.33 6.53 -20.21
C ARG A 19 -13.24 5.05 -20.51
N PHE A 20 -13.38 4.23 -19.47
CA PHE A 20 -13.47 2.79 -19.61
C PHE A 20 -14.60 2.25 -18.73
N ASP A 21 -15.79 2.17 -19.33
CA ASP A 21 -17.03 1.79 -18.66
C ASP A 21 -17.29 0.27 -18.75
N VAL A 22 -16.26 -0.53 -18.46
CA VAL A 22 -16.39 -2.00 -18.32
C VAL A 22 -16.40 -2.34 -16.84
N ARG A 23 -17.27 -3.28 -16.45
CA ARG A 23 -17.40 -3.64 -15.05
C ARG A 23 -16.17 -4.40 -14.55
N TRP A 24 -15.62 -3.94 -13.42
CA TRP A 24 -14.66 -4.67 -12.60
C TRP A 24 -15.40 -5.57 -11.60
N GLY A 25 -14.96 -6.81 -11.43
CA GLY A 25 -15.43 -7.64 -10.34
C GLY A 25 -15.50 -9.12 -10.71
N ALA A 26 -14.52 -9.86 -10.22
CA ALA A 26 -14.49 -11.31 -9.97
C ALA A 26 -15.56 -12.12 -10.72
N ILE A 27 -15.20 -12.60 -11.91
CA ILE A 27 -15.79 -13.85 -12.42
C ILE A 27 -15.49 -14.93 -11.36
N PRO A 28 -16.49 -15.66 -10.84
CA PRO A 28 -16.24 -16.70 -9.85
C PRO A 28 -15.26 -17.75 -10.42
N ARG A 29 -14.27 -18.18 -9.64
CA ARG A 29 -13.44 -19.35 -9.98
C ARG A 29 -14.27 -20.65 -10.12
N THR A 30 -15.56 -20.62 -9.81
CA THR A 30 -16.51 -21.73 -9.97
C THR A 30 -17.15 -21.80 -11.36
N VAL A 31 -16.92 -20.84 -12.27
CA VAL A 31 -17.35 -20.95 -13.67
C VAL A 31 -16.14 -21.28 -14.55
N THR A 32 -16.16 -22.47 -15.13
CA THR A 32 -15.12 -23.09 -15.98
C THR A 32 -14.90 -22.42 -17.35
N THR A 33 -15.32 -21.17 -17.53
CA THR A 33 -15.01 -20.39 -18.73
C THR A 33 -14.17 -19.18 -18.33
N TYR A 34 -12.90 -19.45 -18.04
CA TYR A 34 -11.88 -18.40 -17.96
C TYR A 34 -11.83 -17.63 -19.28
N LEU A 35 -11.79 -16.29 -19.20
CA LEU A 35 -11.06 -15.48 -20.16
C LEU A 35 -9.72 -15.14 -19.46
N PRO A 36 -8.65 -15.95 -19.65
CA PRO A 36 -7.36 -15.75 -18.97
C PRO A 36 -6.79 -14.34 -19.14
N ASP A 37 -7.22 -13.65 -20.19
CA ASP A 37 -6.73 -12.34 -20.60
C ASP A 37 -7.62 -11.17 -20.16
N SER A 38 -8.72 -11.39 -19.41
CA SER A 38 -9.61 -10.29 -19.03
C SER A 38 -9.14 -9.49 -17.81
N HIS A 39 -8.11 -9.96 -17.10
CA HIS A 39 -7.50 -9.27 -15.96
C HIS A 39 -8.49 -8.75 -14.89
N GLY A 40 -9.63 -9.44 -14.69
CA GLY A 40 -10.65 -9.04 -13.71
C GLY A 40 -11.82 -8.24 -14.28
N TRP A 41 -11.80 -7.90 -15.57
CA TRP A 41 -12.85 -7.21 -16.30
C TRP A 41 -13.89 -8.17 -16.89
N GLU A 42 -15.12 -7.68 -17.08
CA GLU A 42 -16.23 -8.39 -17.73
C GLU A 42 -15.90 -8.83 -19.17
N ARG A 43 -15.01 -8.11 -19.85
CA ARG A 43 -14.42 -8.51 -21.14
C ARG A 43 -12.94 -8.15 -21.19
N LYS A 44 -12.21 -8.79 -22.10
CA LYS A 44 -10.83 -8.41 -22.42
C LYS A 44 -10.80 -6.94 -22.89
N PRO A 45 -9.93 -6.09 -22.30
CA PRO A 45 -9.66 -4.78 -22.86
C PRO A 45 -9.06 -4.87 -24.27
N THR A 46 -9.41 -3.95 -25.15
CA THR A 46 -8.82 -3.87 -26.49
C THR A 46 -7.42 -3.29 -26.40
N GLN A 47 -6.61 -3.48 -27.45
CA GLN A 47 -5.29 -2.85 -27.52
C GLN A 47 -5.40 -1.32 -27.42
N GLU A 48 -6.37 -0.74 -28.13
CA GLU A 48 -6.62 0.71 -28.13
C GLU A 48 -6.93 1.25 -26.73
N GLU A 49 -7.74 0.54 -25.94
CA GLU A 49 -8.06 0.91 -24.55
C GLU A 49 -6.84 0.90 -23.61
N LEU A 50 -5.82 0.12 -23.95
CA LEU A 50 -4.57 0.02 -23.20
C LEU A 50 -3.49 0.96 -23.73
N THR A 51 -3.61 1.46 -24.97
CA THR A 51 -2.55 2.27 -25.61
C THR A 51 -2.94 3.71 -25.91
N THR A 52 -4.20 4.09 -25.70
CA THR A 52 -4.68 5.42 -26.09
C THR A 52 -5.21 6.19 -24.90
N MET A 53 -4.75 7.44 -24.75
CA MET A 53 -5.33 8.39 -23.81
C MET A 53 -5.80 9.65 -24.52
N LYS A 54 -6.98 10.14 -24.12
CA LYS A 54 -7.49 11.45 -24.52
C LYS A 54 -7.13 12.49 -23.47
N TYR A 55 -6.68 13.66 -23.87
CA TYR A 55 -6.23 14.72 -22.95
C TYR A 55 -6.95 16.04 -23.21
N GLU A 56 -6.91 16.98 -22.25
CA GLU A 56 -7.47 18.32 -22.46
C GLU A 56 -6.54 19.18 -23.33
N LYS A 57 -7.13 19.92 -24.27
CA LYS A 57 -6.35 20.77 -25.17
C LYS A 57 -5.54 21.79 -24.38
N GLY A 58 -4.23 21.80 -24.62
CA GLY A 58 -3.27 22.68 -23.93
C GLY A 58 -2.44 21.97 -22.86
N ASP A 59 -2.87 20.81 -22.36
CA ASP A 59 -2.03 20.01 -21.44
C ASP A 59 -0.79 19.47 -22.16
N LEU A 60 -1.02 18.90 -23.34
CA LEU A 60 -0.01 18.42 -24.27
C LEU A 60 -0.11 19.22 -25.58
N GLY A 61 0.91 19.11 -26.43
CA GLY A 61 0.89 19.74 -27.75
C GLY A 61 2.13 19.42 -28.60
N PRO A 62 2.27 20.08 -29.76
CA PRO A 62 3.34 19.79 -30.73
C PRO A 62 4.78 20.01 -30.23
N TRP A 63 4.94 20.68 -29.07
CA TRP A 63 6.22 20.87 -28.39
C TRP A 63 6.71 19.58 -27.70
N LEU A 64 5.81 18.63 -27.43
CA LEU A 64 6.12 17.41 -26.71
C LEU A 64 6.93 16.46 -27.60
N ASP A 65 8.19 16.22 -27.24
CA ASP A 65 8.99 15.18 -27.88
C ASP A 65 8.56 13.80 -27.38
N VAL A 66 7.77 13.09 -28.19
CA VAL A 66 7.27 11.74 -27.88
C VAL A 66 8.38 10.71 -27.69
N LYS A 67 9.60 10.95 -28.20
CA LYS A 67 10.73 10.05 -27.95
C LYS A 67 11.29 10.20 -26.53
N ASN A 68 11.06 11.35 -25.89
CA ASN A 68 11.57 11.67 -24.57
C ASN A 68 10.51 11.47 -23.48
N ALA A 69 9.27 11.87 -23.78
CA ALA A 69 8.20 11.95 -22.81
C ALA A 69 7.74 10.57 -22.30
N GLU A 70 7.46 10.52 -21.00
CA GLU A 70 6.78 9.41 -20.35
C GLU A 70 5.50 9.93 -19.69
N VAL A 71 4.45 9.11 -19.65
CA VAL A 71 3.17 9.46 -19.03
C VAL A 71 2.87 8.50 -17.89
N GLN A 72 2.59 9.04 -16.71
CA GLN A 72 2.15 8.27 -15.54
C GLN A 72 0.62 8.32 -15.44
N ILE A 73 -0.02 7.15 -15.43
CA ILE A 73 -1.48 6.96 -15.41
C ILE A 73 -1.85 6.17 -14.16
N PHE A 74 -2.96 6.52 -13.52
CA PHE A 74 -3.35 5.93 -12.23
C PHE A 74 -4.53 4.97 -12.34
N HIS A 75 -4.46 3.85 -11.60
CA HIS A 75 -5.41 2.74 -11.61
C HIS A 75 -5.76 2.27 -10.19
N GLN A 76 -6.32 3.17 -9.37
CA GLN A 76 -6.76 2.97 -7.98
C GLN A 76 -5.65 2.54 -7.01
N TRP A 77 -5.22 1.28 -7.08
CA TRP A 77 -4.12 0.67 -6.32
C TRP A 77 -2.84 0.44 -7.16
N ASN A 78 -2.89 0.73 -8.47
CA ASN A 78 -1.76 0.58 -9.37
C ASN A 78 -1.54 1.85 -10.21
N ASP A 79 -0.45 1.90 -10.95
CA ASP A 79 -0.09 2.97 -11.87
C ASP A 79 0.71 2.43 -13.06
N SER A 80 0.45 2.98 -14.26
CA SER A 80 1.23 2.70 -15.46
C SER A 80 2.14 3.88 -15.75
N LEU A 81 3.44 3.65 -15.90
CA LEU A 81 4.35 4.59 -16.55
C LEU A 81 4.47 4.14 -18.01
N VAL A 82 4.29 5.01 -19.00
CA VAL A 82 4.28 4.60 -20.42
C VAL A 82 5.08 5.58 -21.26
N GLY A 83 5.86 5.06 -22.20
CA GLY A 83 6.47 5.87 -23.26
C GLY A 83 5.44 6.24 -24.32
N LEU A 84 5.78 7.21 -25.18
CA LEU A 84 4.88 7.69 -26.22
C LEU A 84 5.34 7.25 -27.62
N LYS A 85 4.35 6.96 -28.47
CA LYS A 85 4.55 6.62 -29.89
C LYS A 85 4.18 7.78 -30.80
N SER A 86 3.05 8.43 -30.53
CA SER A 86 2.56 9.56 -31.32
C SER A 86 1.58 10.41 -30.51
N LEU A 87 1.44 11.66 -30.91
CA LEU A 87 0.47 12.61 -30.37
C LEU A 87 -0.27 13.27 -31.54
N ASP A 88 -1.59 13.38 -31.42
CA ASP A 88 -2.46 14.10 -32.34
C ASP A 88 -3.20 15.19 -31.54
N ASP A 89 -2.92 16.45 -31.87
CA ASP A 89 -3.54 17.62 -31.22
C ASP A 89 -4.92 17.96 -31.79
N GLU A 90 -5.24 17.49 -33.00
CA GLU A 90 -6.57 17.69 -33.60
C GLU A 90 -7.60 16.76 -32.95
N THR A 91 -7.23 15.50 -32.71
CA THR A 91 -8.10 14.51 -32.04
C THR A 91 -7.94 14.49 -30.52
N GLN A 92 -6.96 15.22 -29.97
CA GLN A 92 -6.57 15.24 -28.55
C GLN A 92 -6.22 13.83 -28.02
N GLU A 93 -5.53 13.04 -28.84
CA GLU A 93 -5.14 11.67 -28.53
C GLU A 93 -3.62 11.55 -28.44
N VAL A 94 -3.17 10.79 -27.44
CA VAL A 94 -1.79 10.33 -27.35
C VAL A 94 -1.79 8.81 -27.36
N ILE A 95 -0.90 8.25 -28.19
CA ILE A 95 -0.71 6.81 -28.37
C ILE A 95 0.58 6.41 -27.67
N PHE A 96 0.51 5.39 -26.83
CA PHE A 96 1.63 4.85 -26.06
C PHE A 96 2.51 3.92 -26.90
N SER A 97 3.78 3.83 -26.54
CA SER A 97 4.71 2.84 -27.11
C SER A 97 4.39 1.43 -26.64
N ASP A 98 3.93 1.30 -25.39
CA ASP A 98 3.61 0.07 -24.69
C ASP A 98 2.20 0.16 -24.10
N PRO A 99 1.48 -0.97 -23.97
CA PRO A 99 0.20 -0.98 -23.28
C PRO A 99 0.36 -0.63 -21.80
N ALA A 100 -0.56 0.17 -21.26
CA ALA A 100 -0.76 0.35 -19.83
C ALA A 100 -1.18 -0.97 -19.16
N ILE A 101 -0.91 -1.12 -17.85
CA ILE A 101 -1.28 -2.33 -17.10
C ILE A 101 -2.80 -2.50 -16.96
N TYR A 102 -3.53 -1.39 -16.94
CA TYR A 102 -4.99 -1.35 -16.99
C TYR A 102 -5.47 -0.29 -17.99
N PRO A 103 -6.71 -0.40 -18.48
CA PRO A 103 -7.28 0.59 -19.39
C PRO A 103 -7.30 2.00 -18.81
N VAL A 104 -7.05 3.00 -19.65
CA VAL A 104 -7.08 4.41 -19.23
C VAL A 104 -8.53 4.82 -18.91
N GLY A 105 -8.74 5.49 -17.78
CA GLY A 105 -10.08 5.82 -17.28
C GLY A 105 -10.84 4.67 -16.63
N SER A 106 -10.15 3.58 -16.29
CA SER A 106 -10.68 2.55 -15.40
C SER A 106 -10.97 3.12 -14.00
N PHE A 107 -11.91 2.47 -13.29
CA PHE A 107 -12.32 2.85 -11.93
C PHE A 107 -12.78 4.32 -11.79
N PRO A 108 -13.65 4.84 -12.67
CA PRO A 108 -13.93 6.29 -12.81
C PRO A 108 -14.60 6.95 -11.60
N ARG A 109 -14.92 6.18 -10.55
CA ARG A 109 -15.43 6.68 -9.26
C ARG A 109 -14.32 7.17 -8.33
N ILE A 110 -13.07 6.79 -8.61
CA ILE A 110 -11.91 7.16 -7.81
C ILE A 110 -11.26 8.39 -8.46
N PRO A 111 -11.20 9.56 -7.80
CA PRO A 111 -10.74 10.80 -8.44
C PRO A 111 -9.36 10.70 -9.10
N ILE A 112 -8.38 10.06 -8.44
CA ILE A 112 -7.01 9.97 -8.97
C ILE A 112 -6.92 9.23 -10.30
N THR A 113 -7.84 8.30 -10.60
CA THR A 113 -7.81 7.51 -11.85
C THR A 113 -8.30 8.27 -13.08
N LYS A 114 -8.66 9.53 -12.90
CA LYS A 114 -8.93 10.49 -13.99
C LYS A 114 -7.74 11.37 -14.29
N THR A 115 -6.62 11.18 -13.59
CA THR A 115 -5.49 12.07 -13.65
C THR A 115 -4.26 11.41 -14.27
N TYR A 116 -3.31 12.21 -14.72
CA TYR A 116 -2.03 11.75 -15.22
C TYR A 116 -0.92 12.79 -14.98
N LEU A 117 0.33 12.34 -15.10
CA LEU A 117 1.54 13.18 -15.06
C LEU A 117 2.37 12.95 -16.32
N VAL A 118 3.20 13.93 -16.68
CA VAL A 118 4.21 13.77 -17.73
C VAL A 118 5.60 13.92 -17.12
N TRP A 119 6.53 13.06 -17.52
CA TRP A 119 7.91 13.06 -17.06
C TRP A 119 8.89 13.17 -18.21
N ASN A 120 10.13 13.50 -17.87
CA ASN A 120 11.27 13.48 -18.79
C ASN A 120 11.14 14.43 -20.01
N VAL A 121 10.52 15.59 -19.79
CA VAL A 121 10.31 16.61 -20.82
C VAL A 121 11.01 17.91 -20.44
N ARG A 122 11.49 18.66 -21.44
CA ARG A 122 12.20 19.94 -21.22
C ARG A 122 11.33 20.93 -20.45
N GLU A 123 10.05 20.98 -20.77
CA GLU A 123 9.06 21.89 -20.21
C GLU A 123 8.79 21.62 -18.72
N GLY A 124 9.09 20.41 -18.24
CA GLY A 124 9.01 20.03 -16.82
C GLY A 124 10.21 20.46 -15.98
N MET A 125 11.16 21.19 -16.56
CA MET A 125 12.32 21.78 -15.88
C MET A 125 11.96 23.16 -15.32
N HIS A 126 11.23 23.19 -14.22
CA HIS A 126 10.73 24.42 -13.60
C HIS A 126 11.76 25.12 -12.70
N LYS A 127 12.76 24.41 -12.18
CA LYS A 127 13.74 24.97 -11.24
C LYS A 127 15.14 24.35 -11.33
N PRO A 128 16.17 25.10 -10.87
CA PRO A 128 17.51 24.58 -10.66
C PRO A 128 17.51 23.27 -9.85
N GLY A 129 18.39 22.35 -10.23
CA GLY A 129 18.54 21.02 -9.64
C GLY A 129 17.80 19.91 -10.35
N GLN A 130 16.97 20.21 -11.36
CA GLN A 130 16.27 19.20 -12.16
C GLN A 130 17.09 18.72 -13.36
N TRP A 131 16.72 17.56 -13.89
CA TRP A 131 17.30 16.98 -15.11
C TRP A 131 16.24 16.30 -15.99
N TYR A 132 16.54 16.15 -17.28
CA TYR A 132 15.84 15.24 -18.19
C TYR A 132 16.83 14.59 -19.17
N LEU A 133 16.47 13.43 -19.72
CA LEU A 133 17.21 12.71 -20.74
C LEU A 133 16.60 13.01 -22.11
N ASP A 134 17.36 13.71 -22.94
CA ASP A 134 17.04 13.97 -24.34
C ASP A 134 17.52 12.78 -25.19
N MET A 135 16.65 11.81 -25.41
CA MET A 135 16.94 10.62 -26.22
C MET A 135 17.04 10.93 -27.70
N THR A 136 16.34 11.96 -28.18
CA THR A 136 16.45 12.45 -29.56
C THR A 136 17.87 12.92 -29.88
N GLU A 137 18.47 13.68 -28.97
CA GLU A 137 19.82 14.22 -29.13
C GLU A 137 20.92 13.39 -28.47
N GLY A 138 20.56 12.37 -27.70
CA GLY A 138 21.49 11.54 -26.92
C GLY A 138 22.19 12.30 -25.79
N LYS A 139 21.49 13.23 -25.11
CA LYS A 139 22.06 14.14 -24.10
C LYS A 139 21.34 14.04 -22.76
N LEU A 140 22.11 13.96 -21.68
CA LEU A 140 21.60 14.23 -20.34
C LEU A 140 21.66 15.75 -20.10
N VAL A 141 20.51 16.36 -19.86
CA VAL A 141 20.40 17.80 -19.62
C VAL A 141 20.14 18.03 -18.13
N TYR A 142 20.98 18.86 -17.50
CA TYR A 142 20.89 19.22 -16.09
C TYR A 142 20.83 20.74 -15.94
N TRP A 143 19.94 21.25 -15.10
CA TRP A 143 19.94 22.65 -14.67
C TRP A 143 20.68 22.73 -13.33
N PRO A 144 21.92 23.27 -13.26
CA PRO A 144 22.69 23.33 -12.02
C PRO A 144 22.01 24.17 -10.95
N LEU A 145 22.14 23.77 -9.68
CA LEU A 145 21.80 24.62 -8.54
C LEU A 145 22.68 25.87 -8.52
N SER A 146 22.22 26.90 -7.81
CA SER A 146 23.03 28.09 -7.58
C SER A 146 24.35 27.71 -6.89
N GLY A 147 25.47 28.13 -7.49
CA GLY A 147 26.82 27.81 -7.01
C GLY A 147 27.41 26.48 -7.52
N GLU A 148 26.65 25.66 -8.25
CA GLU A 148 27.21 24.46 -8.88
C GLU A 148 27.95 24.78 -10.18
N ASP A 149 29.19 24.32 -10.25
CA ASP A 149 30.00 24.34 -11.46
C ASP A 149 29.82 23.02 -12.21
N ILE A 150 29.09 23.07 -13.34
CA ILE A 150 28.74 21.88 -14.12
C ILE A 150 29.97 21.06 -14.55
N SER A 151 31.12 21.72 -14.75
CA SER A 151 32.37 21.04 -15.13
C SER A 151 32.96 20.15 -14.03
N LYS A 152 32.49 20.32 -12.78
CA LYS A 152 32.95 19.57 -11.60
C LYS A 152 31.91 18.58 -11.07
N ILE A 153 30.73 18.53 -11.68
CA ILE A 153 29.66 17.63 -11.23
C ILE A 153 30.01 16.20 -11.61
N ARG A 154 29.96 15.31 -10.61
CA ARG A 154 29.98 13.87 -10.83
C ARG A 154 28.55 13.37 -11.00
N ALA A 155 28.15 13.12 -12.23
CA ALA A 155 26.91 12.39 -12.53
C ALA A 155 27.17 10.88 -12.46
N VAL A 156 26.29 10.15 -11.79
CA VAL A 156 26.31 8.68 -11.74
C VAL A 156 25.00 8.19 -12.34
N VAL A 157 25.10 7.38 -13.39
CA VAL A 157 23.95 6.77 -14.07
C VAL A 157 24.08 5.26 -13.89
N PRO A 158 23.04 4.56 -13.39
CA PRO A 158 23.14 3.14 -13.15
C PRO A 158 23.09 2.35 -14.47
N THR A 159 23.90 1.30 -14.57
CA THR A 159 23.94 0.40 -15.74
C THR A 159 23.57 -1.04 -15.40
N THR A 160 23.50 -1.39 -14.11
CA THR A 160 23.24 -2.75 -13.62
C THR A 160 21.96 -2.79 -12.80
N GLU A 161 21.20 -3.89 -12.91
CA GLU A 161 19.93 -4.10 -12.19
C GLU A 161 20.15 -4.59 -10.75
N ASN A 162 21.09 -5.52 -10.58
CA ASN A 162 21.47 -6.10 -9.30
C ASN A 162 22.92 -5.74 -8.99
N VAL A 163 23.20 -5.32 -7.76
CA VAL A 163 24.57 -5.33 -7.24
C VAL A 163 24.90 -6.72 -6.70
N ILE A 164 23.92 -7.37 -6.06
CA ILE A 164 24.06 -8.72 -5.53
C ILE A 164 22.92 -9.57 -6.10
N ARG A 165 23.28 -10.67 -6.75
CA ARG A 165 22.35 -11.68 -7.22
C ARG A 165 22.80 -13.05 -6.70
N LEU A 166 21.94 -13.69 -5.94
CA LEU A 166 22.12 -15.05 -5.45
C LEU A 166 21.34 -16.00 -6.35
N GLU A 167 22.02 -16.95 -6.97
CA GLU A 167 21.39 -17.93 -7.86
C GLU A 167 20.63 -19.00 -7.06
N ASN A 168 19.81 -19.79 -7.76
CA ASN A 168 19.08 -20.89 -7.18
C ASN A 168 20.01 -21.87 -6.41
N ASP A 169 19.49 -22.45 -5.34
CA ASP A 169 20.20 -23.39 -4.45
C ASP A 169 21.39 -22.78 -3.68
N THR A 170 21.57 -21.44 -3.72
CA THR A 170 22.52 -20.75 -2.82
C THR A 170 22.14 -21.02 -1.37
N ASN A 171 23.11 -21.42 -0.56
CA ASN A 171 22.90 -21.77 0.85
C ASN A 171 23.99 -21.17 1.75
N ASP A 172 23.65 -20.92 3.02
CA ASP A 172 24.58 -20.56 4.09
C ASP A 172 25.37 -19.25 3.86
N ILE A 173 24.68 -18.19 3.41
CA ILE A 173 25.31 -16.89 3.13
C ILE A 173 25.00 -15.85 4.22
N LEU A 174 26.03 -15.10 4.62
CA LEU A 174 25.90 -13.88 5.43
C LEU A 174 26.45 -12.68 4.64
N ILE A 175 25.61 -11.67 4.45
CA ILE A 175 26.01 -10.36 3.93
C ILE A 175 25.75 -9.33 5.01
N LYS A 176 26.80 -8.60 5.41
CA LYS A 176 26.72 -7.68 6.54
C LYS A 176 27.46 -6.36 6.31
N GLY A 177 26.85 -5.25 6.73
CA GLY A 177 27.53 -3.96 6.87
C GLY A 177 27.91 -3.27 5.56
N LEU A 178 27.21 -3.55 4.46
CA LEU A 178 27.47 -2.98 3.14
C LEU A 178 26.46 -1.89 2.78
N VAL A 179 26.93 -0.91 2.01
CA VAL A 179 26.08 0.04 1.28
C VAL A 179 25.97 -0.43 -0.17
N ILE A 180 24.74 -0.68 -0.60
CA ILE A 180 24.37 -1.10 -1.95
C ILE A 180 23.61 0.05 -2.61
N SER A 181 24.17 0.62 -3.67
CA SER A 181 23.64 1.86 -4.26
C SER A 181 23.66 1.86 -5.78
N CYS A 182 22.76 2.65 -6.38
CA CYS A 182 22.70 2.96 -7.81
C CYS A 182 22.52 1.73 -8.72
N THR A 183 21.29 1.22 -8.78
CA THR A 183 20.88 0.25 -9.80
C THR A 183 19.83 0.83 -10.75
N LYS A 184 19.73 0.29 -11.96
CA LYS A 184 18.67 0.67 -12.92
C LYS A 184 17.43 -0.18 -12.66
N SER A 185 16.27 0.24 -13.19
CA SER A 185 15.09 -0.62 -13.27
C SER A 185 15.37 -1.81 -14.21
N SER A 186 14.76 -2.96 -13.93
CA SER A 186 15.06 -4.25 -14.57
C SER A 186 14.23 -4.57 -15.81
N VAL A 187 13.46 -3.61 -16.32
CA VAL A 187 12.57 -3.84 -17.46
C VAL A 187 12.69 -2.67 -18.42
N GLU A 188 12.82 -2.99 -19.72
CA GLU A 188 12.92 -2.01 -20.81
C GLU A 188 11.55 -1.48 -21.26
N SER A 189 10.47 -2.23 -21.03
CA SER A 189 9.09 -1.76 -21.24
C SER A 189 8.72 -0.75 -20.16
N TYR A 190 7.95 0.27 -20.53
CA TYR A 190 7.58 1.34 -19.60
C TYR A 190 6.57 0.91 -18.52
N SER A 191 5.69 -0.09 -18.77
CA SER A 191 4.58 -0.45 -17.85
C SER A 191 4.57 -1.90 -17.32
N PRO A 192 5.68 -2.47 -16.84
CA PRO A 192 5.63 -3.74 -16.12
C PRO A 192 4.99 -3.56 -14.74
N ASP A 193 4.33 -4.61 -14.28
CA ASP A 193 3.96 -4.71 -12.87
C ASP A 193 5.23 -4.66 -12.00
N ILE A 194 5.21 -3.89 -10.91
CA ILE A 194 6.33 -3.83 -9.97
C ILE A 194 6.78 -5.22 -9.50
N PHE A 195 5.89 -6.22 -9.45
CA PHE A 195 6.24 -7.57 -9.01
C PHE A 195 7.15 -8.35 -9.97
N VAL A 196 7.24 -7.96 -11.24
CA VAL A 196 8.21 -8.58 -12.18
C VAL A 196 9.59 -7.93 -12.11
N MET A 197 9.73 -6.81 -11.38
CA MET A 197 11.00 -6.12 -11.26
C MET A 197 11.95 -6.79 -10.26
N ASN A 198 13.24 -6.71 -10.55
CA ASN A 198 14.33 -7.16 -9.68
C ASN A 198 14.64 -6.14 -8.58
N GLY A 199 15.36 -6.59 -7.55
CA GLY A 199 15.91 -5.73 -6.51
C GLY A 199 17.41 -5.49 -6.67
N ALA A 200 17.93 -4.43 -6.07
CA ALA A 200 19.38 -4.22 -5.99
C ALA A 200 20.10 -5.41 -5.36
N ILE A 201 19.41 -6.11 -4.43
CA ILE A 201 19.74 -7.44 -3.95
C ILE A 201 18.63 -8.41 -4.37
N SER A 202 18.95 -9.43 -5.15
CA SER A 202 17.99 -10.43 -5.63
C SER A 202 18.43 -11.87 -5.32
N GLY A 203 17.47 -12.75 -5.09
CA GLY A 203 17.72 -14.18 -4.90
C GLY A 203 16.43 -15.00 -4.96
N ASN A 204 16.47 -16.14 -5.63
CA ASN A 204 15.30 -17.02 -5.80
C ASN A 204 15.71 -18.48 -5.53
N GLY A 205 15.00 -19.15 -4.64
CA GLY A 205 15.33 -20.50 -4.20
C GLY A 205 16.58 -20.57 -3.32
N ILE A 206 16.84 -19.53 -2.53
CA ILE A 206 17.97 -19.47 -1.61
C ILE A 206 17.61 -20.04 -0.24
N ASN A 207 18.60 -20.52 0.52
CA ASN A 207 18.37 -21.15 1.82
C ASN A 207 19.37 -20.64 2.87
N ASN A 208 18.93 -20.51 4.13
CA ASN A 208 19.79 -20.13 5.26
C ASN A 208 20.65 -18.88 4.99
N CYS A 209 20.05 -17.85 4.38
CA CYS A 209 20.74 -16.60 4.05
C CYS A 209 20.36 -15.47 5.02
N ARG A 210 21.35 -14.66 5.39
CA ARG A 210 21.22 -13.55 6.33
C ARG A 210 21.76 -12.26 5.73
N PHE A 211 20.96 -11.21 5.79
CA PHE A 211 21.28 -9.87 5.34
C PHE A 211 21.15 -8.94 6.55
N ILE A 212 22.27 -8.41 7.04
CA ILE A 212 22.32 -7.73 8.34
C ILE A 212 22.99 -6.37 8.20
N ASP A 213 22.41 -5.33 8.79
CA ASP A 213 22.98 -3.97 8.84
C ASP A 213 23.37 -3.46 7.44
N LEU A 214 22.53 -3.70 6.43
CA LEU A 214 22.76 -3.21 5.05
C LEU A 214 22.09 -1.87 4.84
N THR A 215 22.67 -1.02 4.00
CA THR A 215 21.97 0.14 3.42
C THR A 215 21.75 -0.10 1.95
N VAL A 216 20.50 -0.04 1.49
CA VAL A 216 20.15 -0.08 0.07
C VAL A 216 19.55 1.27 -0.30
N GLU A 217 20.20 1.98 -1.23
CA GLU A 217 19.75 3.32 -1.64
C GLU A 217 19.84 3.57 -3.15
N TYR A 218 19.00 4.45 -3.68
CA TYR A 218 19.01 4.83 -5.11
C TYR A 218 18.90 3.63 -6.06
N ALA A 219 18.08 2.63 -5.69
CA ALA A 219 17.83 1.46 -6.51
C ALA A 219 16.69 1.73 -7.49
N GLY A 220 16.87 1.54 -8.79
CA GLY A 220 15.82 1.80 -9.78
C GLY A 220 14.64 0.82 -9.72
N GLY A 221 14.87 -0.39 -9.20
CA GLY A 221 13.83 -1.38 -8.90
C GLY A 221 13.54 -1.46 -7.40
N TRP A 222 13.43 -2.68 -6.89
CA TRP A 222 13.25 -2.92 -5.45
C TRP A 222 14.57 -2.75 -4.69
N GLY A 223 14.51 -2.58 -3.37
CA GLY A 223 15.68 -2.77 -2.51
C GLY A 223 16.10 -4.25 -2.49
N PHE A 224 15.18 -5.11 -2.05
CA PHE A 224 15.34 -6.57 -2.02
C PHE A 224 14.25 -7.27 -2.84
N ARG A 225 14.63 -8.33 -3.56
CA ARG A 225 13.70 -9.33 -4.13
C ARG A 225 14.19 -10.73 -3.77
N ILE A 226 13.68 -11.28 -2.68
CA ILE A 226 14.15 -12.54 -2.12
C ILE A 226 13.01 -13.57 -2.05
N ASN A 227 13.28 -14.79 -2.51
CA ASN A 227 12.39 -15.93 -2.31
C ASN A 227 13.24 -17.13 -1.86
N GLY A 228 12.88 -17.78 -0.75
CA GLY A 228 13.71 -18.82 -0.17
C GLY A 228 13.25 -19.33 1.18
N ASN A 229 14.07 -20.15 1.83
CA ASN A 229 13.75 -20.70 3.15
C ASN A 229 14.78 -20.28 4.21
N ASN A 230 14.32 -20.04 5.44
CA ASN A 230 15.19 -19.67 6.57
C ASN A 230 15.99 -18.39 6.26
N ILE A 231 15.29 -17.32 5.88
CA ILE A 231 15.91 -16.06 5.46
C ILE A 231 15.76 -15.03 6.56
N ARG A 232 16.81 -14.24 6.81
CA ARG A 232 16.76 -13.13 7.76
C ARG A 232 17.22 -11.83 7.11
N ILE A 233 16.39 -10.79 7.16
CA ILE A 233 16.72 -9.42 6.77
C ILE A 233 16.56 -8.55 8.02
N GLU A 234 17.68 -8.09 8.58
CA GLU A 234 17.73 -7.52 9.92
C GLU A 234 18.53 -6.22 10.00
N GLY A 235 17.95 -5.18 10.60
CA GLY A 235 18.68 -3.94 10.88
C GLY A 235 19.03 -3.13 9.63
N CYS A 236 18.39 -3.40 8.49
CA CYS A 236 18.71 -2.75 7.23
C CYS A 236 17.98 -1.40 7.08
N GLU A 237 18.64 -0.49 6.37
CA GLU A 237 18.09 0.76 5.85
C GLU A 237 17.78 0.56 4.36
N ILE A 238 16.53 0.81 3.93
CA ILE A 238 16.14 0.75 2.53
C ILE A 238 15.45 2.06 2.18
N LYS A 239 16.02 2.81 1.24
CA LYS A 239 15.47 4.12 0.86
C LYS A 239 15.67 4.51 -0.60
N GLU A 240 14.90 5.49 -1.05
CA GLU A 240 15.07 6.09 -2.38
C GLU A 240 15.03 5.04 -3.50
N THR A 241 14.11 4.09 -3.40
CA THR A 241 13.90 3.04 -4.40
C THR A 241 12.90 3.48 -5.45
N GLY A 242 13.12 3.09 -6.71
CA GLY A 242 12.24 3.39 -7.83
C GLY A 242 10.90 2.69 -7.69
N THR A 243 10.90 1.46 -7.17
CA THR A 243 9.69 0.76 -6.75
C THR A 243 9.71 0.55 -5.23
N SER A 244 9.66 -0.69 -4.76
CA SER A 244 9.34 -1.08 -3.39
C SER A 244 10.58 -1.38 -2.54
N GLY A 245 10.41 -1.46 -1.22
CA GLY A 245 11.52 -1.73 -0.30
C GLY A 245 11.99 -3.18 -0.30
N ILE A 246 11.21 -4.08 0.32
CA ILE A 246 11.57 -5.49 0.50
C ILE A 246 10.49 -6.40 -0.08
N GLY A 247 10.85 -7.18 -1.10
CA GLY A 247 10.06 -8.27 -1.65
C GLY A 247 10.48 -9.60 -1.05
N TRP A 248 9.54 -10.38 -0.52
CA TRP A 248 9.82 -11.66 0.14
C TRP A 248 8.88 -12.80 -0.25
N GLY A 249 9.34 -14.04 -0.12
CA GLY A 249 8.56 -15.25 -0.35
C GLY A 249 9.25 -16.49 0.21
N GLY A 250 8.52 -17.62 0.26
CA GLY A 250 9.02 -18.91 0.75
C GLY A 250 8.63 -19.19 2.21
N GLN A 251 9.50 -19.82 3.00
CA GLN A 251 9.17 -20.27 4.36
C GLN A 251 10.17 -19.79 5.41
N ASN A 252 9.69 -19.48 6.61
CA ASN A 252 10.53 -19.07 7.74
C ASN A 252 11.41 -17.86 7.39
N VAL A 253 10.78 -16.83 6.86
CA VAL A 253 11.42 -15.55 6.55
C VAL A 253 11.19 -14.60 7.72
N ILE A 254 12.27 -13.99 8.23
CA ILE A 254 12.23 -13.01 9.30
C ILE A 254 12.72 -11.67 8.75
N ILE A 255 11.83 -10.68 8.71
CA ILE A 255 12.14 -9.31 8.31
C ILE A 255 11.95 -8.44 9.54
N THR A 256 13.06 -8.09 10.21
CA THR A 256 12.98 -7.44 11.51
C THR A 256 13.90 -6.26 11.68
N ASN A 257 13.45 -5.27 12.42
CA ASN A 257 14.26 -4.10 12.78
C ASN A 257 14.76 -3.25 11.59
N ASN A 258 14.08 -3.31 10.47
CA ASN A 258 14.46 -2.55 9.27
C ASN A 258 13.77 -1.18 9.26
N HIS A 259 14.39 -0.25 8.54
CA HIS A 259 13.81 1.05 8.23
C HIS A 259 13.61 1.15 6.72
N VAL A 260 12.36 1.24 6.29
CA VAL A 260 12.01 1.36 4.87
C VAL A 260 11.32 2.69 4.65
N HIS A 261 11.90 3.56 3.82
CA HIS A 261 11.27 4.85 3.57
C HIS A 261 11.61 5.44 2.20
N ASP A 262 10.87 6.46 1.77
CA ASP A 262 11.16 7.16 0.52
C ASP A 262 11.18 6.23 -0.71
N VAL A 263 10.27 5.26 -0.75
CA VAL A 263 10.14 4.30 -1.86
C VAL A 263 9.18 4.84 -2.92
N GLY A 264 9.15 4.21 -4.10
CA GLY A 264 8.27 4.60 -5.21
C GLY A 264 8.67 5.89 -5.91
N LYS A 265 9.98 6.09 -6.11
CA LYS A 265 10.49 7.25 -6.86
C LYS A 265 10.22 7.18 -8.36
N ILE A 266 9.80 6.02 -8.88
CA ILE A 266 9.42 5.77 -10.28
C ILE A 266 7.96 5.29 -10.36
N HIS A 267 7.58 4.24 -9.63
CA HIS A 267 6.21 3.71 -9.61
C HIS A 267 5.52 3.97 -8.28
N PHE A 268 4.32 4.53 -8.32
CA PHE A 268 3.54 4.90 -7.13
C PHE A 268 2.75 3.73 -6.52
N SER A 269 2.67 2.60 -7.20
CA SER A 269 2.23 1.30 -6.67
C SER A 269 3.23 0.68 -5.69
N ALA A 270 4.39 1.31 -5.50
CA ALA A 270 5.41 0.85 -4.58
C ALA A 270 4.92 0.64 -3.14
N ILE A 271 5.39 -0.45 -2.55
CA ILE A 271 5.05 -0.93 -1.21
C ILE A 271 6.32 -0.94 -0.37
N GLY A 272 6.22 -0.68 0.94
CA GLY A 272 7.36 -0.80 1.85
C GLY A 272 7.90 -2.24 1.88
N ILE A 273 7.09 -3.17 2.35
CA ILE A 273 7.41 -4.61 2.40
C ILE A 273 6.27 -5.41 1.78
N SER A 274 6.56 -6.28 0.82
CA SER A 274 5.54 -7.08 0.12
C SER A 274 5.96 -8.53 -0.03
N GLY A 275 5.03 -9.46 0.18
CA GLY A 275 5.31 -10.87 -0.02
C GLY A 275 4.13 -11.79 0.22
N GLY A 276 4.42 -13.08 0.36
CA GLY A 276 3.42 -14.14 0.37
C GLY A 276 4.03 -15.50 0.63
N GLY A 277 4.54 -15.72 1.85
CA GLY A 277 5.17 -16.96 2.26
C GLY A 277 4.40 -17.68 3.37
N LYS A 278 5.08 -18.59 4.05
CA LYS A 278 4.54 -19.29 5.22
C LYS A 278 5.45 -19.27 6.43
N ASP A 279 4.85 -19.37 7.60
CA ASP A 279 5.53 -19.47 8.89
C ASP A 279 6.60 -18.37 9.07
N SER A 280 6.26 -17.14 8.66
CA SER A 280 7.19 -16.01 8.56
C SER A 280 6.79 -14.86 9.49
N GLU A 281 7.77 -14.03 9.86
CA GLU A 281 7.60 -12.93 10.81
C GLU A 281 8.12 -11.62 10.23
N ILE A 282 7.26 -10.60 10.22
CA ILE A 282 7.60 -9.23 9.83
C ILE A 282 7.41 -8.38 11.08
N SER A 283 8.50 -8.04 11.76
CA SER A 283 8.40 -7.45 13.10
C SER A 283 9.34 -6.29 13.37
N HIS A 284 8.91 -5.35 14.21
CA HIS A 284 9.76 -4.23 14.66
C HIS A 284 10.37 -3.40 13.52
N ASN A 285 9.69 -3.31 12.38
CA ASN A 285 10.11 -2.45 11.29
C ASN A 285 9.49 -1.04 11.46
N GLU A 286 10.18 -0.04 10.94
CA GLU A 286 9.66 1.31 10.77
C GLU A 286 9.51 1.58 9.28
N ILE A 287 8.30 1.92 8.84
CA ILE A 287 8.00 2.14 7.42
C ILE A 287 7.25 3.46 7.26
N HIS A 288 7.78 4.34 6.41
CA HIS A 288 7.14 5.63 6.13
C HIS A 288 7.48 6.20 4.76
N ALA A 289 6.84 7.31 4.39
CA ALA A 289 7.01 7.95 3.09
C ALA A 289 6.85 6.94 1.92
N VAL A 290 5.75 6.17 1.97
CA VAL A 290 5.38 5.17 0.95
C VAL A 290 4.13 5.61 0.18
N PRO A 291 4.10 5.52 -1.16
CA PRO A 291 3.00 6.04 -1.97
C PRO A 291 1.73 5.19 -1.86
N TYR A 292 1.86 3.90 -1.54
CA TYR A 292 0.76 2.97 -1.39
C TYR A 292 0.80 2.29 0.00
N SER A 293 0.68 0.96 0.07
CA SER A 293 0.65 0.24 1.35
C SER A 293 2.03 0.17 2.00
N ALA A 294 2.08 0.20 3.33
CA ALA A 294 3.35 -0.02 4.04
C ALA A 294 3.76 -1.50 4.00
N VAL A 295 2.80 -2.41 4.25
CA VAL A 295 3.00 -3.85 4.15
C VAL A 295 1.86 -4.50 3.35
N THR A 296 2.20 -5.42 2.44
CA THR A 296 1.22 -6.33 1.82
C THR A 296 1.61 -7.81 1.99
N CYS A 297 0.61 -8.66 2.22
CA CYS A 297 0.75 -10.12 2.22
C CYS A 297 -0.31 -10.78 1.34
N ILE A 298 0.10 -11.43 0.26
CA ILE A 298 -0.82 -12.07 -0.71
C ILE A 298 -0.53 -13.57 -0.76
N GLY A 299 -1.55 -14.41 -0.56
CA GLY A 299 -1.39 -15.87 -0.71
C GLY A 299 -0.56 -16.55 0.40
N GLY A 300 -0.37 -15.90 1.55
CA GLY A 300 0.46 -16.39 2.65
C GLY A 300 -0.28 -17.21 3.71
N LYS A 301 0.47 -17.91 4.56
CA LYS A 301 -0.09 -18.75 5.64
C LYS A 301 0.73 -18.72 6.92
N ASN A 302 0.08 -18.68 8.10
CA ASN A 302 0.77 -18.73 9.39
C ASN A 302 1.82 -17.59 9.57
N ASN A 303 1.55 -16.41 9.03
CA ASN A 303 2.49 -15.28 9.12
C ASN A 303 2.08 -14.32 10.24
N ILE A 304 3.08 -13.71 10.87
CA ILE A 304 2.92 -12.76 11.97
C ILE A 304 3.48 -11.40 11.56
N PHE A 305 2.68 -10.35 11.76
CA PHE A 305 3.06 -8.96 11.62
C PHE A 305 3.01 -8.31 13.00
N GLU A 306 4.18 -8.07 13.59
CA GLU A 306 4.28 -7.74 15.02
C GLU A 306 5.10 -6.50 15.34
N GLY A 307 4.54 -5.60 16.15
CA GLY A 307 5.36 -4.53 16.74
C GLY A 307 5.93 -3.56 15.72
N ASN A 308 5.32 -3.39 14.54
CA ASN A 308 5.79 -2.47 13.52
C ASN A 308 5.24 -1.05 13.73
N LEU A 309 5.94 -0.05 13.22
CA LEU A 309 5.53 1.36 13.22
C LEU A 309 5.35 1.84 11.78
N PHE A 310 4.15 2.35 11.48
CA PHE A 310 3.78 2.89 10.18
C PHE A 310 3.29 4.33 10.31
N TYR A 311 3.81 5.22 9.47
CA TYR A 311 3.32 6.60 9.30
C TYR A 311 3.61 7.05 7.87
N ASP A 312 2.95 8.10 7.38
CA ASP A 312 3.13 8.59 6.01
C ASP A 312 3.06 7.47 4.94
N TYR A 313 2.07 6.58 5.10
CA TYR A 313 1.70 5.56 4.13
C TYR A 313 0.44 5.99 3.38
N MET A 314 0.10 5.31 2.28
CA MET A 314 -0.99 5.69 1.36
C MET A 314 -0.85 7.14 0.88
N GLN A 315 0.37 7.54 0.51
CA GLN A 315 0.67 8.92 0.15
C GLN A 315 0.20 9.33 -1.25
N ILE A 316 -0.23 8.40 -2.10
CA ILE A 316 -0.67 8.71 -3.46
C ILE A 316 -1.86 7.83 -3.85
N LEU A 317 -1.71 6.51 -3.74
CA LEU A 317 -2.72 5.56 -4.20
C LEU A 317 -3.76 5.24 -3.12
N THR A 318 -4.80 4.52 -3.53
CA THR A 318 -5.96 4.14 -2.70
C THR A 318 -6.15 2.62 -2.69
N ASP A 319 -7.06 2.11 -1.87
CA ASP A 319 -7.35 0.66 -1.74
C ASP A 319 -6.23 -0.21 -1.15
N GLY A 320 -5.40 0.42 -0.32
CA GLY A 320 -4.35 -0.22 0.46
C GLY A 320 -4.44 0.17 1.92
N ALA A 321 -3.44 -0.21 2.71
CA ALA A 321 -3.43 0.00 4.17
C ALA A 321 -2.00 0.09 4.75
N ALA A 322 -1.90 0.33 6.06
CA ALA A 322 -0.62 0.12 6.76
C ALA A 322 -0.23 -1.36 6.67
N ILE A 323 -1.17 -2.27 6.92
CA ILE A 323 -1.03 -3.69 6.63
C ILE A 323 -2.24 -4.16 5.83
N TYR A 324 -2.00 -4.56 4.58
CA TYR A 324 -2.99 -5.15 3.68
C TYR A 324 -2.70 -6.65 3.51
N VAL A 325 -3.72 -7.49 3.58
CA VAL A 325 -3.56 -8.95 3.48
C VAL A 325 -4.71 -9.54 2.68
N GLY A 326 -4.42 -10.37 1.68
CA GLY A 326 -5.42 -11.02 0.82
C GLY A 326 -5.07 -12.47 0.48
N TRP A 327 -6.08 -13.32 0.29
CA TRP A 327 -5.98 -14.75 0.01
C TRP A 327 -5.08 -15.51 0.99
N CYS A 328 -5.12 -15.14 2.27
CA CYS A 328 -4.25 -15.70 3.30
C CYS A 328 -5.02 -16.53 4.33
N ASN A 329 -4.33 -17.40 5.05
CA ASN A 329 -4.91 -18.17 6.15
C ASN A 329 -4.06 -18.06 7.42
N ASN A 330 -4.71 -17.93 8.58
CA ASN A 330 -4.04 -17.90 9.89
C ASN A 330 -2.96 -16.79 9.96
N ILE A 331 -3.39 -15.54 9.77
CA ILE A 331 -2.52 -14.36 9.84
C ILE A 331 -2.73 -13.63 11.15
N ILE A 332 -1.66 -13.22 11.81
CA ILE A 332 -1.72 -12.43 13.05
C ILE A 332 -1.13 -11.05 12.81
N MET A 333 -1.90 -10.00 13.05
CA MET A 333 -1.42 -8.62 13.17
C MET A 333 -1.49 -8.21 14.65
N ARG A 334 -0.35 -8.01 15.30
CA ARG A 334 -0.34 -7.64 16.73
C ARG A 334 0.65 -6.58 17.15
N GLY A 335 0.27 -5.74 18.10
CA GLY A 335 1.19 -4.77 18.70
C GLY A 335 1.70 -3.68 17.74
N ASN A 336 1.07 -3.50 16.58
CA ASN A 336 1.51 -2.54 15.57
C ASN A 336 0.94 -1.13 15.87
N ILE A 337 1.64 -0.10 15.41
CA ILE A 337 1.16 1.28 15.40
C ILE A 337 0.99 1.73 13.94
N ALA A 338 -0.22 2.16 13.58
CA ALA A 338 -0.49 2.85 12.32
C ALA A 338 -0.91 4.29 12.59
N ARG A 339 -0.14 5.26 12.11
CA ARG A 339 -0.47 6.69 12.15
C ARG A 339 -0.87 7.13 10.75
N GLY A 340 -2.16 7.34 10.56
CA GLY A 340 -2.68 7.97 9.35
C GLY A 340 -2.37 9.46 9.33
N ASN A 341 -2.83 10.12 8.27
CA ASN A 341 -2.68 11.55 8.10
C ASN A 341 -4.08 12.19 8.13
N PRO A 342 -4.37 13.09 9.09
CA PRO A 342 -5.71 13.69 9.25
C PRO A 342 -6.12 14.56 8.05
N ASP A 343 -5.17 15.09 7.29
CA ASP A 343 -5.44 15.89 6.08
C ASP A 343 -5.73 15.00 4.85
N ARG A 344 -5.53 13.69 4.96
CA ARG A 344 -5.80 12.72 3.88
C ARG A 344 -7.13 12.03 4.12
N ILE A 345 -7.96 12.06 3.08
CA ILE A 345 -9.28 11.45 3.12
C ILE A 345 -9.13 9.92 3.02
N TYR A 346 -9.47 9.22 4.12
CA TYR A 346 -9.67 7.76 4.23
C TYR A 346 -8.46 6.83 4.06
N VAL A 347 -7.61 6.74 5.09
CA VAL A 347 -6.44 5.84 5.10
C VAL A 347 -6.74 4.56 5.90
N GLN A 348 -6.53 3.38 5.33
CA GLN A 348 -6.83 2.13 6.07
C GLN A 348 -5.66 1.74 6.98
N ALA A 349 -5.91 1.39 8.25
CA ALA A 349 -4.82 0.89 9.10
C ALA A 349 -4.60 -0.61 8.88
N TYR A 350 -5.57 -1.45 9.24
CA TYR A 350 -5.47 -2.90 9.14
C TYR A 350 -6.56 -3.45 8.22
N TYR A 351 -6.12 -4.09 7.14
CA TYR A 351 -7.01 -4.56 6.07
C TYR A 351 -6.82 -6.05 5.80
N PHE A 352 -7.84 -6.85 6.13
CA PHE A 352 -8.03 -8.17 5.55
C PHE A 352 -8.97 -8.08 4.34
N ASP A 353 -8.44 -8.31 3.16
CA ASP A 353 -9.14 -8.37 1.87
C ASP A 353 -9.42 -9.83 1.47
N ALA A 354 -9.82 -10.05 0.22
CA ALA A 354 -10.53 -11.22 -0.26
C ALA A 354 -9.93 -12.55 0.20
N GLU A 355 -10.79 -13.42 0.73
CA GLU A 355 -10.49 -14.80 1.11
C GLU A 355 -9.47 -14.95 2.24
N VAL A 356 -9.35 -13.97 3.14
CA VAL A 356 -8.70 -14.20 4.43
C VAL A 356 -9.58 -15.05 5.34
N GLU A 357 -9.02 -16.13 5.89
CA GLU A 357 -9.68 -16.99 6.88
C GLU A 357 -8.84 -17.17 8.15
N SER A 358 -9.52 -17.16 9.31
CA SER A 358 -8.89 -17.38 10.63
C SER A 358 -7.79 -16.36 10.98
N GLY A 359 -7.93 -15.12 10.52
CA GLY A 359 -7.02 -14.02 10.87
C GLY A 359 -7.31 -13.42 12.24
N ILE A 360 -6.28 -12.86 12.88
CA ILE A 360 -6.36 -12.15 14.17
C ILE A 360 -5.74 -10.76 14.02
N ILE A 361 -6.47 -9.72 14.42
CA ILE A 361 -5.95 -8.36 14.59
C ILE A 361 -6.09 -8.03 16.07
N GLU A 362 -4.98 -7.98 16.81
CA GLU A 362 -5.02 -7.78 18.25
C GLU A 362 -4.00 -6.80 18.82
N LYS A 363 -4.38 -6.08 19.88
CA LYS A 363 -3.45 -5.21 20.62
C LYS A 363 -2.74 -4.20 19.72
N ASN A 364 -3.38 -3.72 18.66
CA ASN A 364 -2.84 -2.70 17.77
C ASN A 364 -3.37 -1.30 18.13
N LEU A 365 -2.64 -0.28 17.66
CA LEU A 365 -3.00 1.12 17.77
C LEU A 365 -3.14 1.74 16.38
N ALA A 366 -4.31 2.30 16.07
CA ALA A 366 -4.48 3.17 14.90
C ALA A 366 -4.81 4.60 15.35
N ILE A 367 -4.10 5.59 14.80
CA ILE A 367 -4.32 7.01 15.07
C ILE A 367 -4.59 7.74 13.76
N ASN A 368 -5.66 8.53 13.69
CA ASN A 368 -5.99 9.42 12.57
C ASN A 368 -5.98 8.73 11.20
N SER A 369 -6.47 7.48 11.15
CA SER A 369 -6.60 6.71 9.91
C SER A 369 -7.95 6.96 9.23
N ALA A 370 -8.99 7.38 9.96
CA ALA A 370 -10.41 7.32 9.59
C ALA A 370 -10.94 5.89 9.39
N TRP A 371 -10.21 4.97 8.75
CA TRP A 371 -10.62 3.56 8.54
C TRP A 371 -9.67 2.59 9.26
N PRO A 372 -9.75 2.44 10.60
CA PRO A 372 -8.81 1.59 11.33
C PRO A 372 -8.93 0.10 10.98
N ILE A 373 -10.14 -0.33 10.59
CA ILE A 373 -10.43 -1.70 10.17
C ILE A 373 -11.19 -1.67 8.85
N CYS A 374 -10.66 -2.42 7.89
CA CYS A 374 -11.41 -2.83 6.71
C CYS A 374 -11.33 -4.34 6.58
N LEU A 375 -12.48 -5.00 6.55
CA LEU A 375 -12.60 -6.42 6.28
C LEU A 375 -13.47 -6.58 5.05
N HIS A 376 -12.99 -7.31 4.05
CA HIS A 376 -13.66 -7.47 2.77
C HIS A 376 -13.57 -8.92 2.28
N VAL A 377 -14.73 -9.60 2.24
CA VAL A 377 -14.85 -11.00 1.78
C VAL A 377 -13.95 -11.94 2.58
N ILE A 378 -14.10 -11.92 3.90
CA ILE A 378 -13.31 -12.73 4.84
C ILE A 378 -14.18 -13.68 5.67
N LYS A 379 -13.55 -14.61 6.39
CA LYS A 379 -14.25 -15.59 7.22
C LYS A 379 -13.56 -15.85 8.56
N ASN A 380 -14.34 -15.98 9.62
CA ASN A 380 -13.91 -16.46 10.94
C ASN A 380 -12.70 -15.70 11.52
N CYS A 381 -12.64 -14.39 11.35
CA CYS A 381 -11.55 -13.56 11.86
C CYS A 381 -11.90 -12.92 13.21
N ILE A 382 -10.88 -12.66 14.03
CA ILE A 382 -11.03 -12.07 15.37
C ILE A 382 -10.31 -10.72 15.42
N ILE A 383 -11.04 -9.68 15.82
CA ILE A 383 -10.53 -8.33 16.01
C ILE A 383 -10.67 -8.00 17.49
N ARG A 384 -9.56 -7.94 18.24
CA ARG A 384 -9.65 -7.83 19.69
C ARG A 384 -8.64 -6.95 20.39
N ASN A 385 -9.06 -6.31 21.48
CA ASN A 385 -8.17 -5.55 22.36
C ASN A 385 -7.32 -4.50 21.63
N ASN A 386 -7.86 -3.91 20.55
CA ASN A 386 -7.22 -2.82 19.81
C ASN A 386 -7.70 -1.46 20.34
N VAL A 387 -6.89 -0.43 20.14
CA VAL A 387 -7.24 0.96 20.44
C VAL A 387 -7.20 1.76 19.15
N PHE A 388 -8.32 2.36 18.76
CA PHE A 388 -8.43 3.19 17.56
C PHE A 388 -8.88 4.59 17.92
N ILE A 389 -8.05 5.59 17.62
CA ILE A 389 -8.28 6.98 17.99
C ILE A 389 -8.25 7.86 16.74
N ASP A 390 -9.24 8.72 16.60
CA ASP A 390 -9.30 9.70 15.52
C ASP A 390 -9.77 11.04 16.08
N GLU A 391 -9.19 12.13 15.58
CA GLU A 391 -9.65 13.48 15.85
C GLU A 391 -10.96 13.78 15.12
N GLY A 392 -11.19 13.17 13.96
CA GLY A 392 -12.43 13.24 13.20
C GLY A 392 -13.27 11.97 13.33
N SER A 393 -13.93 11.58 12.24
CA SER A 393 -14.83 10.42 12.20
C SER A 393 -14.12 9.13 11.83
N GLN A 394 -14.54 8.03 12.45
CA GLN A 394 -14.09 6.68 12.07
C GLN A 394 -15.19 5.88 11.38
N THR A 395 -14.79 5.10 10.36
CA THR A 395 -15.63 4.06 9.75
C THR A 395 -14.93 2.71 9.80
N LEU A 396 -15.55 1.76 10.49
CA LEU A 396 -15.12 0.37 10.53
C LEU A 396 -15.93 -0.44 9.52
N ARG A 397 -15.28 -1.19 8.65
CA ARG A 397 -15.92 -1.88 7.52
C ARG A 397 -15.80 -3.38 7.65
N PHE A 398 -16.92 -4.08 7.52
CA PHE A 398 -17.08 -5.54 7.63
C PHE A 398 -17.73 -6.10 6.36
N LEU A 399 -17.27 -5.63 5.21
CA LEU A 399 -17.88 -5.84 3.90
C LEU A 399 -17.90 -7.34 3.56
N ARG A 400 -19.09 -7.89 3.28
CA ARG A 400 -19.26 -9.29 2.82
C ARG A 400 -18.51 -10.33 3.70
N SER A 401 -18.41 -10.05 5.00
CA SER A 401 -17.66 -10.85 5.96
C SER A 401 -18.56 -11.83 6.71
N VAL A 402 -17.98 -12.94 7.18
CA VAL A 402 -18.70 -14.02 7.89
C VAL A 402 -17.99 -14.36 9.19
N GLY A 403 -18.73 -14.47 10.29
CA GLY A 403 -18.25 -15.02 11.56
C GLY A 403 -17.18 -14.16 12.24
N THR A 404 -17.15 -12.85 11.99
CA THR A 404 -16.18 -11.95 12.64
C THR A 404 -16.51 -11.78 14.11
N ILE A 405 -15.52 -11.93 14.99
CA ILE A 405 -15.64 -11.59 16.42
C ILE A 405 -14.93 -10.25 16.63
N PHE A 406 -15.67 -9.24 17.08
CA PHE A 406 -15.15 -7.90 17.38
C PHE A 406 -15.26 -7.62 18.89
N GLU A 407 -14.20 -7.89 19.66
CA GLU A 407 -14.28 -7.91 21.13
C GLU A 407 -13.24 -7.04 21.84
N ASN A 408 -13.59 -6.49 23.00
CA ASN A 408 -12.64 -5.77 23.87
C ASN A 408 -11.91 -4.60 23.20
N ASN A 409 -12.41 -4.07 22.08
CA ASN A 409 -11.78 -2.94 21.40
C ASN A 409 -12.24 -1.61 22.01
N ILE A 410 -11.36 -0.60 21.94
CA ILE A 410 -11.63 0.76 22.35
C ILE A 410 -11.57 1.66 21.11
N ILE A 411 -12.66 2.39 20.85
CA ILE A 411 -12.76 3.30 19.71
C ILE A 411 -13.06 4.71 20.23
N ILE A 412 -12.26 5.69 19.82
CA ILE A 412 -12.44 7.11 20.18
C ILE A 412 -12.46 7.94 18.90
N ALA A 413 -13.57 8.65 18.64
CA ALA A 413 -13.72 9.49 17.44
C ALA A 413 -14.75 10.59 17.67
N ASP A 414 -14.89 11.53 16.74
CA ASP A 414 -16.02 12.45 16.72
C ASP A 414 -17.32 11.72 16.39
N GLU A 415 -17.33 10.94 15.32
CA GLU A 415 -18.41 10.02 14.95
C GLU A 415 -17.85 8.61 14.70
N ILE A 416 -18.61 7.58 15.06
CA ILE A 416 -18.23 6.18 14.82
C ILE A 416 -19.28 5.53 13.92
N THR A 417 -18.85 5.01 12.77
CA THR A 417 -19.71 4.31 11.82
C THR A 417 -19.26 2.87 11.66
N PHE A 418 -20.19 1.92 11.84
CA PHE A 418 -20.01 0.54 11.42
C PHE A 418 -20.69 0.35 10.06
N LYS A 419 -19.96 -0.18 9.09
CA LYS A 419 -20.50 -0.61 7.79
C LYS A 419 -20.44 -2.12 7.69
N ALA A 420 -21.60 -2.76 7.64
CA ALA A 420 -21.72 -4.22 7.61
C ALA A 420 -22.76 -4.65 6.56
N PRO A 421 -22.67 -5.87 5.99
CA PRO A 421 -23.72 -6.43 5.17
C PRO A 421 -25.02 -6.55 5.95
N ILE A 422 -26.15 -6.59 5.24
CA ILE A 422 -27.43 -7.00 5.83
C ILE A 422 -27.25 -8.42 6.42
N PRO A 423 -27.46 -8.63 7.73
CA PRO A 423 -27.28 -9.95 8.34
C PRO A 423 -28.20 -10.98 7.69
N GLY A 424 -27.64 -12.14 7.39
CA GLY A 424 -28.34 -13.23 6.72
C GLY A 424 -28.38 -13.12 5.19
N PHE A 425 -27.82 -12.06 4.59
CA PHE A 425 -27.74 -11.94 3.14
C PHE A 425 -26.94 -13.11 2.55
N PHE A 426 -27.58 -13.87 1.65
CA PHE A 426 -26.95 -15.01 1.01
C PHE A 426 -26.33 -14.59 -0.33
N ASP A 427 -25.01 -14.68 -0.41
CA ASP A 427 -24.30 -14.51 -1.66
C ASP A 427 -24.27 -15.82 -2.43
N HIS A 428 -25.14 -15.94 -3.45
CA HIS A 428 -25.22 -17.12 -4.30
C HIS A 428 -23.93 -17.41 -5.10
N GLN A 429 -23.06 -16.42 -5.31
CA GLN A 429 -21.79 -16.63 -6.04
C GLN A 429 -20.75 -17.28 -5.13
N MET A 430 -20.69 -16.85 -3.86
CA MET A 430 -19.74 -17.38 -2.88
C MET A 430 -20.28 -18.58 -2.10
N GLY A 431 -21.60 -18.77 -2.09
CA GLY A 431 -22.27 -19.74 -1.21
C GLY A 431 -22.18 -19.37 0.27
N TRP A 432 -22.03 -18.07 0.58
CA TRP A 432 -21.84 -17.58 1.94
C TRP A 432 -23.08 -16.85 2.43
N GLN A 433 -23.38 -17.00 3.72
CA GLN A 433 -24.37 -16.18 4.40
C GLN A 433 -23.64 -15.15 5.25
N TYR A 434 -23.74 -13.89 4.85
CA TYR A 434 -23.01 -12.80 5.50
C TYR A 434 -23.69 -12.38 6.81
N ASP A 435 -22.90 -12.19 7.86
CA ASP A 435 -23.31 -11.57 9.12
C ASP A 435 -22.53 -10.28 9.42
N GLY A 436 -21.41 -10.04 8.72
CA GLY A 436 -20.50 -8.92 8.95
C GLY A 436 -19.75 -9.08 10.27
N ILE A 437 -20.47 -8.83 11.36
CA ILE A 437 -20.03 -8.96 12.74
C ILE A 437 -20.88 -10.05 13.39
N GLY A 438 -20.32 -11.24 13.58
CA GLY A 438 -21.00 -12.36 14.24
C GLY A 438 -21.15 -12.17 15.75
N ALA A 439 -20.17 -11.50 16.39
CA ALA A 439 -20.24 -11.13 17.81
C ALA A 439 -19.49 -9.81 18.07
N MET A 440 -20.02 -9.01 18.99
CA MET A 440 -19.47 -7.71 19.38
C MET A 440 -19.37 -7.51 20.91
N PRO A 441 -18.76 -8.43 21.68
CA PRO A 441 -18.81 -8.33 23.13
C PRO A 441 -17.81 -7.30 23.68
N ASN A 442 -18.22 -6.61 24.76
CA ASN A 442 -17.33 -5.83 25.63
C ASN A 442 -16.46 -4.77 24.93
N ASN A 443 -16.95 -4.05 23.94
CA ASN A 443 -16.22 -2.92 23.36
C ASN A 443 -16.53 -1.61 24.10
N ILE A 444 -15.62 -0.63 24.04
CA ILE A 444 -15.87 0.75 24.47
C ILE A 444 -15.88 1.64 23.25
N LEU A 445 -17.01 2.30 23.00
CA LEU A 445 -17.19 3.21 21.88
C LEU A 445 -17.39 4.63 22.42
N PHE A 446 -16.40 5.50 22.24
CA PHE A 446 -16.47 6.88 22.71
C PHE A 446 -16.57 7.85 21.53
N SER A 447 -17.79 8.32 21.27
CA SER A 447 -18.05 9.37 20.27
C SER A 447 -18.17 10.73 20.95
N ARG A 448 -17.36 11.70 20.53
CA ARG A 448 -17.42 13.08 21.08
C ARG A 448 -18.73 13.80 20.71
N SER A 449 -19.34 13.45 19.57
CA SER A 449 -20.64 13.98 19.13
C SER A 449 -21.84 13.17 19.59
N ASN A 450 -21.62 12.08 20.35
CA ASN A 450 -22.64 11.07 20.70
C ASN A 450 -23.30 10.40 19.48
N LYS A 451 -22.58 10.31 18.34
CA LYS A 451 -23.05 9.66 17.12
C LYS A 451 -22.29 8.37 16.85
N ILE A 452 -22.94 7.27 17.17
CA ILE A 452 -22.47 5.91 16.89
C ILE A 452 -23.56 5.24 16.06
N ILE A 453 -23.25 4.90 14.81
CA ILE A 453 -24.23 4.44 13.82
C ILE A 453 -23.81 3.14 13.17
N ASN A 454 -24.80 2.38 12.72
CA ASN A 454 -24.63 1.24 11.85
C ASN A 454 -25.26 1.55 10.49
N THR A 455 -24.56 1.19 9.42
CA THR A 455 -25.02 1.27 8.05
C THR A 455 -24.97 -0.12 7.43
N TYR A 456 -26.15 -0.62 7.07
CA TYR A 456 -26.26 -1.87 6.33
C TYR A 456 -25.97 -1.67 4.85
N LEU A 457 -25.32 -2.68 4.29
CA LEU A 457 -24.92 -2.75 2.90
C LEU A 457 -25.62 -3.90 2.18
N GLU A 458 -26.17 -3.60 1.01
CA GLU A 458 -26.42 -4.61 -0.01
C GLU A 458 -25.18 -4.65 -0.91
N LYS A 459 -24.34 -5.68 -0.71
CA LYS A 459 -22.99 -5.78 -1.27
C LYS A 459 -22.09 -4.59 -0.89
N TYR A 460 -22.11 -3.52 -1.69
CA TYR A 460 -21.26 -2.33 -1.52
C TYR A 460 -22.07 -1.04 -1.38
N SER A 461 -23.39 -1.10 -1.54
CA SER A 461 -24.26 0.07 -1.52
C SER A 461 -24.88 0.24 -0.14
N ASP A 462 -24.80 1.46 0.40
CA ASP A 462 -25.51 1.85 1.61
C ASP A 462 -27.02 1.68 1.39
N THR A 463 -27.69 1.01 2.32
CA THR A 463 -29.15 0.76 2.24
C THR A 463 -29.90 1.41 3.38
N ARG A 464 -29.46 1.17 4.62
CA ARG A 464 -30.12 1.66 5.83
C ARG A 464 -29.08 2.07 6.86
N THR A 465 -29.20 3.29 7.34
CA THR A 465 -28.40 3.83 8.45
C THR A 465 -29.29 4.04 9.66
N PHE A 466 -28.81 3.66 10.84
CA PHE A 466 -29.53 3.77 12.11
C PHE A 466 -28.55 3.86 13.29
N PRO A 467 -28.94 4.43 14.45
CA PRO A 467 -28.11 4.42 15.65
C PRO A 467 -27.76 2.99 16.09
N LEU A 468 -26.52 2.78 16.52
CA LEU A 468 -26.14 1.55 17.21
C LEU A 468 -26.60 1.65 18.66
N GLU A 469 -27.16 0.57 19.20
CA GLU A 469 -27.47 0.46 20.63
C GLU A 469 -26.38 -0.37 21.34
N PRO A 470 -26.13 -0.15 22.64
CA PRO A 470 -25.27 -1.02 23.44
C PRO A 470 -25.70 -2.49 23.34
N ILE A 471 -24.77 -3.37 22.96
CA ILE A 471 -25.03 -4.81 22.76
C ILE A 471 -23.92 -5.65 23.36
N GLN A 472 -24.25 -6.82 23.91
CA GLN A 472 -23.27 -7.82 24.39
C GLN A 472 -22.22 -7.25 25.37
N GLY A 473 -22.61 -6.30 26.22
CA GLY A 473 -21.69 -5.63 27.15
C GLY A 473 -20.83 -4.53 26.54
N THR A 474 -20.96 -4.24 25.23
CA THR A 474 -20.40 -3.03 24.62
C THR A 474 -21.08 -1.80 25.21
N VAL A 475 -20.27 -0.79 25.60
CA VAL A 475 -20.73 0.44 26.25
C VAL A 475 -20.31 1.67 25.46
N PHE A 476 -21.11 2.73 25.57
CA PHE A 476 -20.77 4.04 25.02
C PHE A 476 -20.27 4.94 26.16
N ALA A 477 -18.96 5.03 26.33
CA ALA A 477 -18.35 5.72 27.46
C ALA A 477 -16.91 6.11 27.15
N ASP A 478 -16.41 7.13 27.84
CA ASP A 478 -14.97 7.44 27.85
C ASP A 478 -14.19 6.26 28.47
N PRO A 479 -13.16 5.71 27.80
CA PRO A 479 -12.31 4.65 28.36
C PRO A 479 -11.44 5.12 29.54
N LYS A 480 -11.33 6.43 29.78
CA LYS A 480 -10.56 7.05 30.86
C LYS A 480 -9.11 6.58 30.89
N PHE A 481 -8.43 6.71 29.77
CA PHE A 481 -6.97 6.56 29.73
C PHE A 481 -6.29 7.54 30.69
N VAL A 482 -5.12 7.17 31.20
CA VAL A 482 -4.29 8.04 32.05
C VAL A 482 -3.78 9.22 31.24
N ASP A 483 -3.14 8.96 30.09
CA ASP A 483 -2.54 9.97 29.22
C ASP A 483 -2.21 9.38 27.83
N TRP A 484 -3.23 9.12 27.02
CA TRP A 484 -3.04 8.47 25.72
C TRP A 484 -2.31 9.36 24.70
N GLU A 485 -2.39 10.69 24.84
CA GLU A 485 -1.70 11.66 23.97
C GLU A 485 -0.17 11.50 24.06
N ASN A 486 0.35 11.16 25.25
CA ASN A 486 1.76 10.84 25.47
C ASN A 486 2.05 9.32 25.44
N GLY A 487 1.13 8.51 24.89
CA GLY A 487 1.31 7.07 24.69
C GLY A 487 1.05 6.20 25.93
N ASN A 488 0.46 6.75 26.99
CA ASN A 488 0.09 6.00 28.20
C ASN A 488 -1.37 5.53 28.15
N PHE A 489 -1.56 4.33 27.60
CA PHE A 489 -2.86 3.67 27.47
C PHE A 489 -3.30 2.88 28.72
N ASN A 490 -2.69 3.13 29.89
CA ASN A 490 -3.22 2.62 31.15
C ASN A 490 -4.56 3.27 31.47
N PHE A 491 -5.37 2.60 32.29
CA PHE A 491 -6.68 3.09 32.69
C PHE A 491 -6.64 3.79 34.05
N LYS A 492 -7.45 4.85 34.20
CA LYS A 492 -7.76 5.44 35.51
C LYS A 492 -8.57 4.44 36.36
N PRO A 493 -8.51 4.51 37.71
CA PRO A 493 -9.17 3.53 38.59
C PRO A 493 -10.68 3.37 38.39
N ASP A 494 -11.34 4.41 37.87
CA ASP A 494 -12.79 4.47 37.62
C ASP A 494 -13.16 4.24 36.15
N SER A 495 -12.23 3.71 35.35
CA SER A 495 -12.46 3.34 33.95
C SER A 495 -13.46 2.18 33.81
N PRO A 496 -14.38 2.24 32.83
CA PRO A 496 -15.23 1.10 32.50
C PRO A 496 -14.43 -0.12 32.00
N ALA A 497 -13.28 0.10 31.36
CA ALA A 497 -12.43 -0.96 30.81
C ALA A 497 -12.01 -1.99 31.86
N LEU A 498 -11.66 -1.52 33.06
CA LEU A 498 -11.24 -2.38 34.18
C LEU A 498 -12.36 -3.32 34.63
N LYS A 499 -13.62 -2.87 34.64
CA LYS A 499 -14.78 -3.69 35.01
C LYS A 499 -15.11 -4.73 33.94
N MET A 500 -14.81 -4.40 32.69
CA MET A 500 -15.04 -5.26 31.53
C MET A 500 -13.90 -6.27 31.31
N GLY A 501 -12.79 -6.15 32.04
CA GLY A 501 -11.62 -7.01 31.88
C GLY A 501 -10.79 -6.70 30.63
N ILE A 502 -10.94 -5.51 30.04
CA ILE A 502 -10.11 -5.07 28.91
C ILE A 502 -8.71 -4.77 29.44
N GLU A 503 -7.69 -5.34 28.79
CA GLU A 503 -6.29 -5.12 29.13
C GLU A 503 -5.78 -3.83 28.46
N PRO A 504 -5.02 -2.97 29.17
CA PRO A 504 -4.35 -1.85 28.52
C PRO A 504 -3.32 -2.37 27.51
N ILE A 505 -3.13 -1.63 26.42
CA ILE A 505 -2.10 -1.94 25.42
C ILE A 505 -0.77 -1.27 25.78
N ASP A 506 0.34 -1.92 25.48
CA ASP A 506 1.69 -1.35 25.59
C ASP A 506 2.31 -1.21 24.20
N MET A 507 2.49 0.04 23.77
CA MET A 507 3.04 0.40 22.47
C MET A 507 4.50 0.86 22.54
N SER A 508 5.14 0.80 23.72
CA SER A 508 6.51 1.30 23.93
C SER A 508 7.59 0.55 23.16
N LYS A 509 7.27 -0.65 22.65
CA LYS A 509 8.18 -1.52 21.89
C LYS A 509 7.85 -1.60 20.40
N ALA A 510 6.83 -0.87 19.94
CA ALA A 510 6.51 -0.84 18.51
C ALA A 510 7.52 0.01 17.73
N GLY A 511 7.75 -0.37 16.47
CA GLY A 511 8.83 0.15 15.66
C GLY A 511 10.17 -0.52 15.97
N ARG A 512 11.24 0.13 15.54
CA ARG A 512 12.60 -0.39 15.66
C ARG A 512 13.05 -0.45 17.11
N LYS A 513 13.72 -1.55 17.45
CA LYS A 513 14.46 -1.75 18.69
C LYS A 513 15.90 -1.27 18.51
N ASP A 514 16.46 -0.73 19.59
CA ASP A 514 17.89 -0.52 19.69
C ASP A 514 18.63 -1.87 19.64
N LEU A 515 19.37 -2.12 18.56
CA LEU A 515 20.24 -3.30 18.44
C LEU A 515 21.52 -3.18 19.28
N LYS A 516 21.74 -2.03 19.93
CA LYS A 516 22.85 -1.77 20.84
C LYS A 516 22.45 -2.09 22.28
N LYS A 517 22.23 -3.37 22.59
CA LYS A 517 22.27 -3.89 23.96
C LYS A 517 22.99 -5.22 24.02
#